data_AF-A0A536WCC6-F1
#
_entry.id   AF-A0A536WCC6-F1
#
_cell.length_a   1.000
_cell.length_b   1.000
_cell.length_c   1.000
_cell.angle_alpha   90.00
_cell.angle_beta   90.00
_cell.angle_gamma   90.00
#
_symmetry.space_group_name_H-M   'P 1'
#
loop_
_entity.id
_entity.type
_entity.pdbx_description
1 polymer ?
#
loop_
_entity_poly.entity_id
_entity_poly.type
_entity_poly.pdbx_seq_one_letter_code
_entity_poly.pdbx_strand_id
1 'polypeptide(L)' 'MARDALKLLAGRIGARLKKRNLKLATAESCTGGWIAQAVTSVSGSSEWFDRGFVTY' A
#
# COMPACT_ATOMS: atom_id res chain seq x y z
N MET A 1 -13.53 -11.56 6.46
CA MET A 1 -12.73 -11.17 7.65
C MET A 1 -11.99 -9.85 7.36
N ALA A 2 -11.48 -9.13 8.37
CA ALA A 2 -10.82 -7.82 8.19
C ALA A 2 -9.66 -7.83 7.17
N ARG A 3 -8.95 -8.96 7.03
CA ARG A 3 -7.90 -9.16 6.01
C ARG A 3 -8.41 -9.07 4.57
N ASP A 4 -9.64 -9.50 4.31
CA ASP A 4 -10.23 -9.45 2.96
C ASP A 4 -10.54 -8.00 2.57
N ALA A 5 -10.97 -7.19 3.54
CA ALA A 5 -11.23 -5.77 3.34
C ALA A 5 -9.94 -5.00 3.00
N LEU A 6 -8.82 -5.30 3.69
CA LEU A 6 -7.53 -4.67 3.40
C LEU A 6 -7.01 -5.01 2.00
N LYS A 7 -7.11 -6.28 1.58
CA LYS A 7 -6.75 -6.68 0.21
C LYS A 7 -7.57 -5.93 -0.85
N LEU A 8 -8.87 -5.78 -0.61
CA LEU A 8 -9.76 -5.07 -1.52
C LEU A 8 -9.44 -3.57 -1.61
N LEU A 9 -9.16 -2.92 -0.47
CA LEU A 9 -8.74 -1.52 -0.45
C LEU A 9 -7.36 -1.31 -1.10
N ALA A 10 -6.39 -2.18 -0.81
CA ALA A 10 -5.06 -2.14 -1.41
C ALA A 10 -5.10 -2.32 -2.94
N GLY A 11 -5.92 -3.25 -3.44
CA GLY A 11 -6.12 -3.43 -4.88
C GLY A 11 -6.76 -2.19 -5.53
N ARG A 12 -7.75 -1.58 -4.87
CA ARG A 12 -8.41 -0.35 -5.37
C ARG A 12 -7.46 0.82 -5.47
N ILE A 13 -6.64 1.08 -4.45
CA ILE A 13 -5.68 2.19 -4.51
C ILE A 13 -4.62 1.95 -5.58
N GLY A 14 -4.11 0.72 -5.71
CA GLY A 14 -3.15 0.36 -6.75
C GLY A 14 -3.68 0.59 -8.16
N ALA A 15 -4.92 0.17 -8.44
CA ALA A 15 -5.55 0.42 -9.74
C ALA A 15 -5.69 1.92 -10.05
N ARG A 16 -6.01 2.75 -9.04
CA ARG A 16 -6.16 4.20 -9.19
C ARG A 16 -4.83 4.90 -9.42
N LEU A 17 -3.77 4.48 -8.73
CA LEU A 17 -2.42 5.04 -8.86
C LEU A 17 -1.82 4.71 -10.23
N LYS A 18 -1.91 3.44 -10.67
CA LYS A 18 -1.44 3.03 -12.01
C LYS A 18 -2.12 3.81 -13.13
N LYS A 19 -3.45 3.98 -13.08
CA LYS A 19 -4.20 4.75 -14.09
C LYS A 19 -3.73 6.21 -14.19
N ARG A 20 -3.17 6.76 -13.12
CA ARG A 20 -2.73 8.17 -13.04
C ARG A 20 -1.21 8.34 -13.13
N ASN A 21 -0.46 7.25 -13.33
CA ASN A 21 1.00 7.25 -13.27
C ASN A 21 1.55 7.90 -11.98
N LEU A 22 0.92 7.61 -10.84
CA LEU A 22 1.33 8.12 -9.52
C LEU A 22 2.00 7.02 -8.70
N LYS A 23 2.86 7.45 -7.78
CA LYS A 23 3.51 6.60 -6.79
C LYS A 23 2.94 6.88 -5.39
N LEU A 24 2.93 5.86 -4.55
CA LEU A 24 2.56 5.92 -3.14
C LEU A 24 3.79 5.80 -2.25
N ALA A 25 3.90 6.67 -1.26
CA ALA A 25 4.80 6.50 -0.13
C ALA A 25 3.98 6.46 1.17
N THR A 26 4.45 5.70 2.17
CA THR A 26 3.85 5.67 3.51
C THR A 26 4.82 6.19 4.55
N ALA A 27 4.29 6.86 5.58
CA ALA A 27 4.99 7.17 6.81
C ALA A 27 4.14 6.63 7.98
N GLU A 28 4.74 5.77 8.79
CA GLU A 28 4.05 4.93 9.75
C GLU A 28 4.72 5.04 11.13
N SER A 29 3.91 5.05 12.18
CA SER A 29 4.37 4.94 13.58
C SER A 29 3.67 3.73 14.21
N CYS A 30 2.51 3.88 14.85
CA CYS A 30 1.80 2.80 15.55
C CYS A 30 1.41 1.58 14.71
N THR A 31 1.33 1.71 13.38
CA THR A 31 1.07 0.59 12.48
C THR A 31 2.31 -0.26 12.19
N GLY A 32 3.52 0.22 12.51
CA GLY A 32 4.76 -0.55 12.40
C GLY A 32 5.06 -1.11 11.01
N GLY A 33 4.54 -0.50 9.94
CA GLY A 33 4.69 -0.97 8.57
C GLY A 33 3.52 -1.82 8.03
N TRP A 34 2.43 -2.00 8.78
CA TRP A 34 1.27 -2.77 8.31
C TRP A 34 0.56 -2.16 7.08
N ILE A 35 0.60 -0.84 6.89
CA ILE A 35 0.03 -0.22 5.68
C ILE A 35 0.90 -0.60 4.49
N ALA A 36 2.22 -0.42 4.59
CA ALA A 36 3.17 -0.85 3.57
C ALA A 36 3.04 -2.35 3.29
N GLN A 37 2.90 -3.20 4.32
CA GLN A 37 2.68 -4.64 4.15
C GLN A 37 1.40 -4.95 3.35
N ALA A 38 0.26 -4.36 3.73
CA ALA A 38 -1.01 -4.61 3.05
C ALA A 38 -0.95 -4.17 1.58
N VAL A 39 -0.36 -3.00 1.32
CA VAL A 39 -0.17 -2.45 -0.02
C VAL A 39 0.75 -3.31 -0.87
N THR A 40 1.93 -3.66 -0.35
CA THR A 40 2.95 -4.43 -1.08
C THR A 40 2.54 -5.88 -1.31
N SER A 41 1.60 -6.42 -0.53
CA SER A 41 1.01 -7.75 -0.77
C SER A 41 0.20 -7.87 -2.07
N VAL A 42 -0.17 -6.75 -2.69
CA VAL A 42 -0.85 -6.73 -3.99
C VAL A 42 0.16 -6.97 -5.11
N SER A 43 -0.08 -7.96 -5.96
CA SER A 43 0.77 -8.22 -7.12
C SER A 43 0.90 -6.98 -8.02
N GLY A 44 2.13 -6.68 -8.45
CA GLY A 44 2.43 -5.47 -9.24
C GLY A 44 2.50 -4.19 -8.40
N SER A 45 2.55 -4.28 -7.06
CA SER A 45 2.76 -3.14 -6.16
C SER A 45 4.04 -2.36 -6.45
N SER A 46 5.10 -3.01 -6.94
CA SER A 46 6.36 -2.36 -7.34
C SER A 46 6.20 -1.29 -8.42
N GLU A 47 5.15 -1.35 -9.25
CA GLU A 47 4.88 -0.34 -10.27
C GLU A 47 4.38 0.99 -9.68
N TRP A 48 3.85 1.01 -8.46
CA TRP A 48 3.14 2.17 -7.91
C TRP A 48 3.40 2.43 -6.42
N PHE A 49 4.14 1.58 -5.72
CA PHE A 49 4.67 1.83 -4.39
C PHE A 49 6.14 2.22 -4.49
N ASP A 50 6.50 3.37 -3.90
CA ASP A 50 7.87 3.90 -3.94
C ASP A 50 8.66 3.52 -2.68
N ARG A 51 8.17 3.94 -1.50
CA ARG A 51 8.85 3.67 -0.22
C ARG A 51 7.91 3.71 0.98
N GLY A 52 8.31 3.04 2.05
CA GLY A 52 7.68 3.17 3.35
C GLY A 52 8.70 3.64 4.39
N PHE A 53 8.29 4.54 5.27
CA PHE A 53 9.03 4.94 6.45
C PHE A 53 8.30 4.45 7.68
N VAL A 54 9.02 3.77 8.58
CA VAL A 54 8.52 3.44 9.91
C VAL A 54 9.36 4.24 10.90
N THR A 55 8.74 5.25 11.51
CA THR A 55 9.38 6.21 12.41
C THR A 55 8.69 6.13 13.76
N TYR A 56 9.02 5.06 14.49
CA TYR A 56 8.45 4.73 15.80
C TYR A 56 9.21 5.42 16.93
#